data_AF-A0A2V8D4N7-F1
#
_entry.id   AF-A0A2V8D4N7-F1
#
_cell.length_a   1.000
_cell.length_b   1.000
_cell.length_c   1.000
_cell.angle_alpha   90.00
_cell.angle_beta   90.00
_cell.angle_gamma   90.00
#
_symmetry.space_group_name_H-M   'P 1'
#
loop_
_entity.id
_entity.type
_entity.pdbx_description
1 polymer ?
#
loop_
_entity_poly.entity_id
_entity_poly.type
_entity_poly.pdbx_seq_one_letter_code
_entity_poly.pdbx_strand_id
1 'polypeptide(L)' 'MNDVIGQDGPWQDPIVAEVRAVRAALFAASGSDIREFCRRLREEQALSGHVIVTRAAQSNQEPARPDPPSQPSRRAG' A
#
# COMPACT_ATOMS: atom_id res chain seq x y z
N MET A 1 7.16 2.40 33.25
CA MET A 1 7.42 3.75 32.71
C MET A 1 8.34 3.64 31.51
N ASN A 2 7.86 3.99 30.31
CA ASN A 2 8.43 5.05 29.47
C ASN A 2 7.64 5.16 28.17
N ASP A 3 6.58 5.96 28.22
CA ASP A 3 6.01 6.64 27.06
C ASP A 3 6.83 7.90 26.80
N VAL A 4 7.61 7.94 25.71
CA VAL A 4 7.97 9.21 25.05
C VAL A 4 8.14 8.96 23.55
N ILE A 5 7.05 8.93 22.80
CA ILE A 5 7.06 9.45 21.41
C ILE A 5 5.93 10.47 21.33
N GLY A 6 6.17 11.62 21.94
CA GLY A 6 5.39 12.83 21.75
C GLY A 6 6.29 13.89 21.11
N GLN A 7 6.23 14.01 19.78
CA GLN A 7 6.63 15.19 19.03
C GLN A 7 5.72 15.29 17.80
N ASP A 8 4.80 16.25 17.86
CA ASP A 8 3.79 16.58 16.87
C ASP A 8 4.39 17.11 15.55
N GLY A 9 4.47 16.24 14.56
CA GLY A 9 4.75 16.53 13.14
C GLY A 9 4.49 15.27 12.31
N PRO A 10 4.20 15.37 10.99
CA PRO A 10 4.05 14.17 10.17
C PRO A 10 5.37 13.39 10.25
N TRP A 11 5.32 12.18 10.79
CA TRP A 11 6.47 11.30 10.95
C TRP A 11 7.23 11.19 9.61
N GLN A 12 8.36 11.90 9.52
CA GLN A 12 9.25 11.89 8.36
C GLN A 12 10.40 10.96 8.64
N ASP A 13 10.22 9.71 8.24
CA ASP A 13 11.29 8.74 8.26
C ASP A 13 12.33 9.09 7.17
N PRO A 14 13.61 9.26 7.53
CA PRO A 14 14.65 9.65 6.59
C PRO A 14 14.87 8.62 5.47
N ILE A 15 14.66 7.33 5.76
CA ILE A 15 14.73 6.26 4.76
C ILE A 15 13.57 6.41 3.78
N VAL A 16 12.36 6.69 4.29
CA VAL A 16 11.20 6.94 3.43
C VAL A 16 11.40 8.19 2.55
N ALA A 17 12.03 9.24 3.08
CA ALA A 17 12.34 10.45 2.32
C ALA A 17 13.32 10.15 1.16
N GLU A 18 14.38 9.40 1.43
CA GLU A 18 15.36 8.97 0.42
C GLU A 18 14.70 8.10 -0.66
N VAL A 19 13.92 7.09 -0.26
CA VAL A 19 13.19 6.20 -1.20
C VAL A 19 12.24 7.01 -2.08
N ARG A 20 11.55 8.02 -1.53
CA ARG A 20 10.67 8.91 -2.30
C ARG A 20 11.47 9.74 -3.31
N ALA A 21 12.61 10.28 -2.92
CA ALA A 21 13.47 11.08 -3.80
C ALA A 21 13.98 10.24 -4.98
N VAL A 22 14.50 9.03 -4.71
CA VAL A 22 14.98 8.10 -5.74
C VAL A 22 13.84 7.69 -6.69
N ARG A 23 12.66 7.36 -6.14
CA ARG A 23 11.48 7.01 -6.96
C ARG A 23 11.04 8.16 -7.86
N ALA A 24 11.07 9.40 -7.36
CA ALA A 24 10.72 10.58 -8.14
C ALA A 24 11.71 10.80 -9.29
N ALA A 25 13.01 10.65 -9.03
CA ALA A 25 14.05 10.77 -10.05
C ALA A 25 13.90 9.70 -11.15
N LEU A 26 13.67 8.44 -10.76
CA LEU A 26 13.42 7.35 -11.71
C LEU A 26 12.16 7.59 -12.56
N PHE A 27 11.07 8.06 -11.94
CA PHE A 27 9.84 8.37 -12.66
C PHE A 27 10.01 9.53 -13.65
N ALA A 28 10.74 10.58 -13.26
CA ALA A 28 11.08 11.68 -14.14
C ALA A 28 11.98 11.22 -15.32
N ALA A 29 12.96 10.35 -15.06
CA ALA A 29 13.82 9.79 -16.09
C ALA A 29 13.05 8.93 -17.12
N SER A 30 11.89 8.38 -16.73
CA SER A 30 10.95 7.67 -17.61
C SER A 30 9.96 8.58 -18.33
N GLY A 31 10.17 9.91 -18.30
CA GLY A 31 9.26 10.87 -18.96
C GLY A 31 7.89 10.94 -18.30
N SER A 32 7.78 10.59 -17.01
CA SER A 32 6.51 10.44 -16.29
C SER A 32 5.55 9.40 -16.89
N ASP A 33 6.04 8.46 -17.70
CA ASP A 33 5.26 7.32 -18.17
C ASP A 33 5.36 6.17 -17.17
N ILE A 34 4.22 5.80 -16.57
CA ILE A 34 4.14 4.74 -15.56
C ILE A 34 4.52 3.35 -16.10
N ARG A 35 4.26 3.06 -17.37
CA ARG A 35 4.62 1.78 -17.99
C ARG A 35 6.11 1.69 -18.20
N GLU A 36 6.72 2.76 -18.71
CA GLU A 36 8.17 2.84 -18.92
C GLU A 36 8.92 2.81 -17.58
N PHE A 37 8.40 3.52 -16.57
CA PHE A 37 8.91 3.44 -15.20
C PHE A 37 8.89 2.00 -14.66
N CYS A 38 7.76 1.30 -14.79
CA CYS A 38 7.66 -0.09 -14.32
C CYS A 38 8.61 -1.03 -15.08
N ARG A 39 8.84 -0.79 -16.39
CA ARG A 39 9.80 -1.57 -17.18
C ARG A 39 11.22 -1.40 -16.65
N ARG A 40 11.70 -0.15 -16.53
CA ARG A 40 13.05 0.17 -16.05
C ARG A 40 13.28 -0.29 -14.61
N LEU A 41 12.31 -0.09 -13.73
CA LEU A 41 12.41 -0.53 -12.34
C LEU A 41 12.64 -2.04 -12.25
N ARG A 42 11.96 -2.85 -13.07
CA ARG A 42 12.18 -4.31 -13.10
C ARG A 42 13.56 -4.68 -13.63
N GLU A 43 14.06 -3.96 -14.63
CA GLU A 43 15.41 -4.15 -15.18
C GLU A 43 16.47 -3.86 -14.11
N GLU A 44 16.36 -2.74 -13.40
CA GLU A 44 17.27 -2.40 -12.31
C GLU A 44 17.20 -3.41 -11.16
N GLN A 45 15.99 -3.83 -10.78
CA GLN A 45 15.80 -4.84 -9.74
C GLN A 45 16.43 -6.18 -10.13
N ALA A 46 16.28 -6.61 -11.39
CA ALA A 46 16.90 -7.83 -11.91
C ALA A 46 18.44 -7.75 -11.89
N LEU A 47 19.01 -6.58 -12.19
CA LEU A 47 20.45 -6.35 -12.15
C LEU A 47 21.01 -6.24 -10.73
N SER A 48 20.20 -5.82 -9.76
CA SER A 48 20.65 -5.56 -8.40
C SER A 48 21.06 -6.80 -7.61
N GLY A 49 20.61 -7.99 -8.03
CA GLY A 49 20.87 -9.26 -7.31
C GLY A 49 20.13 -9.40 -5.97
N HIS A 50 19.28 -8.44 -5.59
CA HIS A 50 18.50 -8.51 -4.34
C HIS A 50 17.22 -9.32 -4.52
N VAL A 51 16.77 -9.96 -3.43
CA VAL A 51 15.48 -10.66 -3.39
C VAL A 51 14.35 -9.64 -3.40
N ILE A 52 13.50 -9.69 -4.44
CA ILE A 52 12.30 -8.86 -4.53
C ILE A 52 11.19 -9.48 -3.67
N VAL A 53 10.88 -8.88 -2.53
CA VAL A 53 9.78 -9.32 -1.67
C VAL A 53 8.47 -8.75 -2.20
N THR A 54 7.57 -9.63 -2.64
CA THR A 54 6.21 -9.25 -3.09
C THR A 54 5.19 -9.70 -2.06
N ARG A 55 4.37 -8.78 -1.55
CA ARG A 55 3.20 -9.14 -0.74
C ARG A 55 2.08 -9.58 -1.68
N ALA A 56 1.49 -10.74 -1.43
CA ALA A 56 0.31 -11.19 -2.17
C ALA A 56 -0.80 -10.14 -2.07
N ALA A 57 -1.44 -9.83 -3.21
CA ALA A 57 -2.59 -8.94 -3.23
C ALA A 57 -3.67 -9.54 -2.31
N GLN A 58 -4.06 -8.80 -1.27
CA GLN A 58 -5.25 -9.15 -0.52
C GLN A 58 -6.43 -8.89 -1.43
N SER A 59 -7.11 -9.94 -1.86
CA SER A 59 -8.43 -9.79 -2.46
C SER A 59 -9.31 -9.10 -1.43
N ASN A 60 -9.93 -7.99 -1.83
CA ASN A 60 -10.88 -7.26 -1.02
C ASN A 60 -12.17 -8.10 -0.95
N GLN A 61 -12.13 -9.22 -0.24
CA GLN A 61 -13.33 -9.98 0.06
C GLN A 61 -14.10 -9.17 1.10
N GLU A 62 -15.09 -8.41 0.61
CA GLU A 62 -16.15 -7.87 1.46
C GLU A 62 -16.75 -9.08 2.21
N PRO A 63 -16.72 -9.12 3.54
CA PRO A 63 -17.32 -10.23 4.27
C PRO A 63 -18.80 -10.27 3.87
N ALA A 64 -19.26 -11.42 3.37
CA ALA A 64 -20.65 -11.63 3.02
C ALA A 64 -21.51 -11.11 4.19
N ARG A 65 -22.34 -10.08 3.92
CA ARG A 65 -23.28 -9.57 4.91
C ARG A 65 -24.08 -10.77 5.41
N PRO A 66 -24.14 -11.05 6.72
CA PRO A 66 -25.03 -12.08 7.21
C PRO A 66 -26.46 -11.68 6.84
N ASP A 67 -27.22 -12.63 6.31
CA ASP A 67 -28.64 -12.41 6.02
C ASP A 67 -29.33 -11.83 7.27
N PRO A 68 -30.15 -10.77 7.12
CA PRO A 68 -30.88 -10.24 8.25
C PRO A 68 -31.75 -11.36 8.86
N PRO A 69 -31.80 -11.50 10.19
CA PRO A 69 -32.64 -12.52 10.81
C PRO A 69 -34.09 -12.33 10.36
N SER A 70 -34.70 -13.38 9.82
CA SER A 70 -36.12 -13.43 9.48
C SER A 70 -36.95 -12.96 10.66
N GLN A 71 -37.48 -11.74 10.59
CA GLN A 71 -38.37 -11.22 11.62
C GLN A 71 -39.65 -12.07 11.63
N PRO A 72 -40.10 -12.58 12.79
CA PRO A 72 -41.40 -13.23 12.88
C PRO A 72 -42.49 -12.20 12.59
N SER A 73 -43.25 -12.44 11.53
CA SER A 73 -44.40 -11.65 11.11
C SER A 73 -45.39 -11.56 12.26
N ARG A 74 -45.46 -10.40 12.93
CA ARG A 74 -46.55 -10.11 13.86
C ARG A 74 -47.80 -9.86 13.02
N ARG A 75 -48.59 -10.91 12.78
CA ARG A 75 -50.01 -10.76 12.47
C ARG A 75 -50.67 -10.11 13.69
N ALA A 76 -51.04 -8.85 13.53
CA ALA A 76 -51.96 -8.17 14.42
C ALA A 76 -53.39 -8.57 14.05
N GLY A 77 -54.23 -8.75 15.09
CA GLY A 77 -55.68 -8.61 15.05
C GLY A 77 -56.46 -9.67 14.31
#